data_AF-A0A498D8L3-F1
#
_entry.id   AF-A0A498D8L3-F1
#
_cell.length_a   1.000
_cell.length_b   1.000
_cell.length_c   1.000
_cell.angle_alpha   90.00
_cell.angle_beta   90.00
_cell.angle_gamma   90.00
#
_symmetry.space_group_name_H-M   'P 1'
#
loop_
_entity.id
_entity.type
_entity.pdbx_description
1 polymer ?
#
loop_
_entity_poly.entity_id
_entity_poly.type
_entity_poly.pdbx_seq_one_letter_code
_entity_poly.pdbx_strand_id
1 'polypeptide(L)'
;MRILKAKNTIRYYYEDHHLYLVGEKKTNKIRAGEADYLEIHYMISQLRNGLGENAAYELFPRFKALLEFLIDRGLVYQIDKEILQHHSKYEYFSWLEGNSLITEYNLNRIGNFSIVCPKQHIASSALIDKCLENDIDHRLDEEATCFELWEGNACISSFIIYQNEKEEIVIAPPENNLLALELDNSMVAGKILAPFIFHALLTSAFDEYPSVFFIKRDLEVKKRRKFYLKKTEDNGRTVSKLEADDTITSLNALEKFLQLYHSSVSSFNLNRDYHEYQQLPIQILTIQKQKGIDSKDNYYIADVSYERLAKFVVEVVFMEALLSDHPNDITILQDSKVIHRLNAKEKEREQKILYVNIKNIPEYEMIDDLLTKDGMELSFLVDIHEQQGLMLYLHEKGQDKWYKYNYTIYNKEYIPLIIYTWISAKLNHVPLLEAGFSQVSMKQENIAGLISYEDIFLNVRSEVEQMSHLNISNILKELGYGYEVMEGS
;
A
#
# COMPACT_ATOMS: atom_id res chain seq x y z
N MET A 1 -37.19 -15.65 15.18
CA MET A 1 -36.83 -17.10 15.10
C MET A 1 -35.43 -17.19 14.51
N ARG A 2 -34.50 -17.92 15.13
CA ARG A 2 -33.12 -18.01 14.60
C ARG A 2 -33.04 -18.89 13.35
N ILE A 3 -32.34 -18.38 12.35
CA ILE A 3 -31.99 -19.03 11.09
C ILE A 3 -30.47 -19.24 11.07
N LEU A 4 -30.04 -20.44 10.67
CA LEU A 4 -28.67 -20.70 10.25
C LEU A 4 -28.57 -20.47 8.74
N LYS A 5 -27.66 -19.56 8.35
CA LYS A 5 -27.40 -19.25 6.94
C LYS A 5 -25.93 -19.43 6.60
N ALA A 6 -25.66 -20.18 5.53
CA ALA A 6 -24.32 -20.26 4.97
C ALA A 6 -24.02 -19.02 4.13
N LYS A 7 -22.81 -18.48 4.26
CA LYS A 7 -22.35 -17.38 3.41
C LYS A 7 -22.32 -17.82 1.95
N ASN A 8 -22.76 -16.96 1.04
CA ASN A 8 -22.70 -17.22 -0.40
C ASN A 8 -21.27 -17.39 -0.92
N THR A 9 -20.27 -16.87 -0.21
CA THR A 9 -18.84 -16.94 -0.54
C THR A 9 -18.14 -18.23 -0.08
N ILE A 10 -18.83 -19.16 0.59
CA ILE A 10 -18.24 -20.43 1.03
C ILE A 10 -17.70 -21.23 -0.17
N ARG A 11 -16.41 -21.56 -0.13
CA ARG A 11 -15.71 -22.37 -1.14
C ARG A 11 -15.27 -23.69 -0.53
N TYR A 12 -15.50 -24.79 -1.23
CA TYR A 12 -15.07 -26.11 -0.78
C TYR A 12 -14.89 -27.09 -1.93
N TYR A 13 -14.05 -28.10 -1.73
CA TYR A 13 -13.82 -29.19 -2.69
C TYR A 13 -13.50 -30.50 -1.96
N TYR A 14 -13.62 -31.62 -2.68
CA TYR A 14 -13.38 -32.96 -2.16
C TYR A 14 -12.24 -33.64 -2.90
N GLU A 15 -11.27 -34.18 -2.16
CA GLU A 15 -10.10 -34.88 -2.69
C GLU A 15 -9.55 -35.86 -1.63
N ASP A 16 -9.15 -37.06 -2.06
CA ASP A 16 -8.50 -38.09 -1.21
C ASP A 16 -9.22 -38.40 0.12
N HIS A 17 -10.55 -38.57 0.10
CA HIS A 17 -11.38 -38.78 1.31
C HIS A 17 -11.32 -37.62 2.31
N HIS A 18 -11.15 -36.40 1.80
CA HIS A 18 -11.20 -35.19 2.60
C HIS A 18 -12.03 -34.12 1.92
N LEU A 19 -12.80 -33.41 2.73
CA LEU A 19 -13.41 -32.14 2.38
C LEU A 19 -12.44 -31.01 2.77
N TYR A 20 -12.17 -30.13 1.83
CA TYR A 20 -11.39 -28.92 2.03
C TYR A 20 -12.33 -27.73 2.02
N LEU A 21 -12.39 -27.00 3.14
CA LEU A 21 -13.15 -25.76 3.27
C LEU A 21 -12.17 -24.59 3.12
N VAL A 22 -12.34 -23.79 2.08
CA VAL A 22 -11.48 -22.66 1.76
C VAL A 22 -12.13 -21.38 2.30
N GLY A 23 -11.56 -20.86 3.39
CA GLY A 23 -11.88 -19.54 3.93
C GLY A 23 -10.92 -18.47 3.41
N GLU A 24 -11.17 -17.21 3.77
CA GLU A 24 -10.36 -16.07 3.33
C GLU A 24 -8.88 -16.15 3.78
N LYS A 25 -8.63 -16.71 4.98
CA LYS A 25 -7.28 -16.77 5.57
C LYS A 25 -6.70 -18.19 5.71
N LYS A 26 -7.52 -19.24 5.63
CA LYS A 26 -7.13 -20.62 5.92
C LYS A 26 -7.95 -21.64 5.14
N THR A 27 -7.31 -22.75 4.77
CA THR A 27 -7.97 -23.96 4.27
C THR A 27 -8.07 -24.97 5.41
N ASN A 28 -9.28 -25.41 5.74
CA ASN A 28 -9.51 -26.45 6.75
C ASN A 28 -9.74 -27.79 6.07
N LYS A 29 -9.05 -28.83 6.53
CA LYS A 29 -9.14 -30.20 6.02
C LYS A 29 -9.95 -31.06 6.98
N ILE A 30 -11.02 -31.67 6.49
CA ILE A 30 -11.91 -32.54 7.25
C ILE A 30 -11.93 -33.90 6.59
N ARG A 31 -11.73 -34.99 7.34
CA ARG A 31 -11.88 -36.35 6.81
C ARG A 31 -13.35 -36.61 6.51
N ALA A 32 -13.66 -36.96 5.27
CA ALA A 32 -15.03 -37.20 4.82
C ALA A 32 -15.03 -38.32 3.78
N GLY A 33 -15.96 -39.26 3.87
CA GLY A 33 -16.24 -40.17 2.76
C GLY A 33 -17.01 -39.47 1.65
N GLU A 34 -17.21 -40.16 0.53
CA GLU A 34 -18.01 -39.63 -0.60
C GLU A 34 -19.48 -39.40 -0.21
N ALA A 35 -20.07 -40.31 0.57
CA ALA A 35 -21.42 -40.15 1.10
C ALA A 35 -21.53 -38.94 2.04
N ASP A 36 -20.52 -38.72 2.89
CA ASP A 36 -20.47 -37.56 3.78
C ASP A 36 -20.35 -36.27 2.96
N TYR A 37 -19.53 -36.26 1.90
CA TYR A 37 -19.38 -35.12 1.01
C TYR A 37 -20.70 -34.70 0.36
N LEU A 38 -21.47 -35.65 -0.20
CA LEU A 38 -22.76 -35.35 -0.82
C LEU A 38 -23.76 -34.79 0.19
N GLU A 39 -23.79 -35.35 1.40
CA GLU A 39 -24.68 -34.90 2.47
C GLU A 39 -24.28 -33.51 2.99
N ILE A 40 -22.98 -33.23 3.12
CA ILE A 40 -22.46 -31.90 3.47
C ILE A 40 -22.75 -30.87 2.37
N HIS A 41 -22.59 -31.24 1.10
CA HIS A 41 -22.93 -30.37 -0.03
C HIS A 41 -24.42 -29.99 0.00
N TYR A 42 -25.30 -30.97 0.21
CA TYR A 42 -26.73 -30.75 0.37
C TYR A 42 -27.04 -29.87 1.60
N MET A 43 -26.41 -30.13 2.73
CA MET A 43 -26.53 -29.32 3.94
C MET A 43 -26.13 -27.86 3.68
N ILE A 44 -24.98 -27.59 3.08
CA ILE A 44 -24.54 -26.23 2.73
C ILE A 44 -25.54 -25.58 1.77
N SER A 45 -26.08 -26.32 0.79
CA SER A 45 -27.12 -25.82 -0.11
C SER A 45 -28.41 -25.40 0.62
N GLN A 46 -28.89 -26.23 1.57
CA GLN A 46 -30.05 -25.88 2.40
C GLN A 46 -29.76 -24.64 3.26
N LEU A 47 -28.59 -24.57 3.88
CA LEU A 47 -28.18 -23.43 4.69
C LEU A 47 -28.01 -22.14 3.88
N ARG A 48 -27.62 -22.19 2.59
CA ARG A 48 -27.54 -20.97 1.76
C ARG A 48 -28.87 -20.25 1.64
N ASN A 49 -29.98 -21.00 1.62
CA ASN A 49 -31.34 -20.47 1.59
C ASN A 49 -31.84 -20.01 2.96
N GLY A 50 -31.09 -20.31 4.03
CA GLY A 50 -31.50 -20.08 5.41
C GLY A 50 -32.41 -21.19 5.92
N LEU A 51 -31.97 -21.91 6.95
CA LEU A 51 -32.75 -22.95 7.61
C LEU A 51 -32.97 -22.60 9.08
N GLY A 52 -34.16 -22.83 9.63
CA GLY A 52 -34.40 -22.64 11.06
C GLY A 52 -33.40 -23.45 11.88
N GLU A 53 -32.84 -22.85 12.94
CA GLU A 53 -31.72 -23.47 13.67
C GLU A 53 -32.05 -24.86 14.21
N ASN A 54 -33.20 -25.03 14.88
CA ASN A 54 -33.65 -26.34 15.34
C ASN A 54 -33.87 -27.31 14.17
N ALA A 55 -34.46 -26.83 13.07
CA ALA A 55 -34.70 -27.66 11.89
C ALA A 55 -33.39 -28.11 11.22
N ALA A 56 -32.32 -27.29 11.26
CA ALA A 56 -31.01 -27.66 10.74
C ALA A 56 -30.38 -28.80 11.56
N TYR A 57 -30.46 -28.73 12.89
CA TYR A 57 -29.97 -29.80 13.75
C TYR A 57 -30.81 -31.08 13.67
N GLU A 58 -32.12 -30.97 13.44
CA GLU A 58 -33.01 -32.12 13.22
C GLU A 58 -32.79 -32.77 11.85
N LEU A 59 -32.54 -31.98 10.80
CA LEU A 59 -32.32 -32.47 9.44
C LEU A 59 -30.92 -33.06 9.25
N PHE A 60 -29.91 -32.54 9.96
CA PHE A 60 -28.51 -32.98 9.86
C PHE A 60 -27.90 -33.40 11.22
N PRO A 61 -28.50 -34.36 11.94
CA PRO A 61 -28.11 -34.67 13.32
C PRO A 61 -26.68 -35.23 13.41
N ARG A 62 -26.21 -35.95 12.39
CA ARG A 62 -24.85 -36.50 12.33
C ARG A 62 -23.77 -35.44 12.16
N PHE A 63 -24.12 -34.26 11.62
CA PHE A 63 -23.17 -33.18 11.31
C PHE A 63 -23.24 -32.02 12.30
N LYS A 64 -23.83 -32.21 13.49
CA LYS A 64 -23.92 -31.15 14.50
C LYS A 64 -22.56 -30.50 14.81
N ALA A 65 -21.53 -31.30 15.06
CA ALA A 65 -20.17 -30.78 15.33
C ALA A 65 -19.56 -30.05 14.13
N LEU A 66 -19.90 -30.46 12.90
CA LEU A 66 -19.47 -29.76 11.69
C LEU A 66 -20.21 -28.42 11.54
N LEU A 67 -21.51 -28.37 11.83
CA LEU A 67 -22.28 -27.13 11.83
C LEU A 67 -21.73 -26.12 12.83
N GLU A 68 -21.48 -26.55 14.07
CA GLU A 68 -20.83 -25.74 15.10
C GLU A 68 -19.45 -25.24 14.63
N PHE A 69 -18.64 -26.12 14.04
CA PHE A 69 -17.36 -25.73 13.44
C PHE A 69 -17.51 -24.69 12.31
N LEU A 70 -18.50 -24.84 11.43
CA LEU A 70 -18.75 -23.87 10.35
C LEU A 70 -19.19 -22.51 10.89
N ILE A 71 -19.94 -22.50 12.00
CA ILE A 71 -20.35 -21.29 12.72
C ILE A 71 -19.12 -20.61 13.33
N ASP A 72 -18.30 -21.37 14.06
CA ASP A 72 -17.07 -20.87 14.69
C ASP A 72 -16.07 -20.30 13.67
N ARG A 73 -16.05 -20.87 12.45
CA ARG A 73 -15.20 -20.38 11.34
C ARG A 73 -15.84 -19.23 10.55
N GLY A 74 -17.03 -18.78 10.93
CA GLY A 74 -17.74 -17.69 10.25
C GLY A 74 -18.17 -18.03 8.81
N LEU A 75 -18.28 -19.32 8.47
CA LEU A 75 -18.75 -19.81 7.17
C LEU A 75 -20.28 -19.96 7.15
N VAL A 76 -20.85 -20.25 8.32
CA VAL A 76 -22.29 -20.21 8.61
C VAL A 76 -22.50 -19.19 9.72
N TYR A 77 -23.60 -18.45 9.69
CA TYR A 77 -23.93 -17.48 10.72
C TYR A 77 -25.38 -17.63 11.17
N GLN A 78 -25.64 -17.22 12.41
CA GLN A 78 -26.98 -17.10 12.98
C GLN A 78 -27.54 -15.73 12.65
N ILE A 79 -28.82 -15.68 12.25
CA ILE A 79 -29.54 -14.44 11.99
C ILE A 79 -31.01 -14.58 12.40
N ASP A 80 -31.65 -13.50 12.87
CA ASP A 80 -33.10 -13.52 13.04
C ASP A 80 -33.82 -13.58 11.68
N LYS A 81 -34.87 -14.39 11.60
CA LYS A 81 -35.68 -14.58 10.39
C LYS A 81 -36.21 -13.26 9.82
N GLU A 82 -36.67 -12.34 10.67
CA GLU A 82 -37.27 -11.08 10.21
C GLU A 82 -36.21 -10.17 9.58
N ILE A 83 -35.04 -10.07 10.22
CA ILE A 83 -33.86 -9.35 9.69
C ILE A 83 -33.45 -9.96 8.34
N LEU A 84 -33.33 -11.29 8.27
CA LEU A 84 -32.97 -11.96 7.03
C LEU A 84 -33.98 -11.68 5.91
N GLN A 85 -35.28 -11.84 6.17
CA GLN A 85 -36.34 -11.62 5.18
C GLN A 85 -36.41 -10.16 4.71
N HIS A 86 -36.16 -9.22 5.61
CA HIS A 86 -36.14 -7.80 5.29
C HIS A 86 -34.96 -7.47 4.37
N HIS A 87 -33.75 -7.91 4.73
CA HIS A 87 -32.54 -7.48 4.03
C HIS A 87 -32.14 -8.32 2.81
N SER A 88 -32.54 -9.59 2.72
CA SER A 88 -32.04 -10.52 1.68
C SER A 88 -32.37 -10.12 0.24
N LYS A 89 -33.32 -9.21 0.06
CA LYS A 89 -33.74 -8.69 -1.25
C LYS A 89 -32.88 -7.51 -1.74
N TYR A 90 -32.07 -6.91 -0.87
CA TYR A 90 -31.27 -5.72 -1.19
C TYR A 90 -29.87 -6.11 -1.69
N GLU A 91 -29.30 -5.26 -2.56
CA GLU A 91 -28.03 -5.52 -3.26
C GLU A 91 -26.86 -5.64 -2.27
N TYR A 92 -26.85 -4.79 -1.24
CA TYR A 92 -25.80 -4.75 -0.23
C TYR A 92 -25.69 -6.02 0.62
N PHE A 93 -26.76 -6.82 0.71
CA PHE A 93 -26.78 -8.00 1.56
C PHE A 93 -25.65 -8.97 1.19
N SER A 94 -25.45 -9.17 -0.12
CA SER A 94 -24.38 -10.03 -0.64
C SER A 94 -22.97 -9.51 -0.32
N TRP A 95 -22.77 -8.19 -0.28
CA TRP A 95 -21.49 -7.57 0.05
C TRP A 95 -21.15 -7.75 1.52
N LEU A 96 -22.15 -7.59 2.40
CA LEU A 96 -22.00 -7.78 3.85
C LEU A 96 -21.71 -9.22 4.23
N GLU A 97 -22.36 -10.19 3.56
CA GLU A 97 -22.04 -11.60 3.75
C GLU A 97 -20.56 -11.88 3.41
N GLY A 98 -20.01 -11.20 2.40
CA GLY A 98 -18.61 -11.28 2.00
C GLY A 98 -17.63 -10.66 2.98
N ASN A 99 -17.96 -9.49 3.54
CA ASN A 99 -16.99 -8.64 4.27
C ASN A 99 -17.15 -8.65 5.80
N SER A 100 -18.27 -9.14 6.35
CA SER A 100 -18.54 -9.05 7.81
C SER A 100 -18.46 -10.40 8.53
N LEU A 101 -17.82 -10.41 9.70
CA LEU A 101 -17.86 -11.53 10.65
C LEU A 101 -19.11 -11.49 11.55
N ILE A 102 -19.78 -10.33 11.68
CA ILE A 102 -20.94 -10.11 12.57
C ILE A 102 -22.10 -9.56 11.73
N THR A 103 -22.61 -10.39 10.81
CA THR A 103 -23.56 -9.97 9.76
C THR A 103 -24.83 -9.33 10.31
N GLU A 104 -25.49 -9.93 11.31
CA GLU A 104 -26.74 -9.39 11.88
C GLU A 104 -26.56 -8.02 12.54
N TYR A 105 -25.47 -7.84 13.30
CA TYR A 105 -25.17 -6.54 13.91
C TYR A 105 -25.01 -5.45 12.84
N ASN A 106 -24.28 -5.75 11.78
CA ASN A 106 -24.07 -4.81 10.68
C ASN A 106 -25.36 -4.54 9.89
N LEU A 107 -26.21 -5.52 9.68
CA LEU A 107 -27.53 -5.32 9.05
C LEU A 107 -28.42 -4.39 9.86
N ASN A 108 -28.43 -4.54 11.20
CA ASN A 108 -29.16 -3.63 12.07
C ASN A 108 -28.59 -2.20 12.04
N ARG A 109 -27.27 -2.04 11.92
CA ARG A 109 -26.64 -0.71 11.77
C ARG A 109 -27.08 0.00 10.49
N ILE A 110 -27.23 -0.75 9.40
CA ILE A 110 -27.65 -0.19 8.10
C ILE A 110 -29.01 0.50 8.18
N GLY A 111 -29.93 0.02 9.03
CA GLY A 111 -31.20 0.69 9.26
C GLY A 111 -31.11 2.11 9.85
N ASN A 112 -29.94 2.49 10.39
CA ASN A 112 -29.66 3.83 10.89
C ASN A 112 -28.76 4.65 9.95
N PHE A 113 -28.43 4.10 8.77
CA PHE A 113 -27.59 4.78 7.82
C PHE A 113 -28.38 5.75 6.97
N SER A 114 -27.83 6.95 6.80
CA SER A 114 -28.33 7.96 5.86
C SER A 114 -27.21 8.37 4.92
N ILE A 115 -27.46 8.37 3.62
CA ILE A 115 -26.52 8.88 2.62
C ILE A 115 -26.84 10.34 2.29
N VAL A 116 -25.84 11.22 2.42
CA VAL A 116 -25.94 12.63 2.02
C VAL A 116 -25.38 12.77 0.62
N CYS A 117 -26.18 13.33 -0.28
CA CYS A 117 -25.83 13.54 -1.66
C CYS A 117 -25.69 15.05 -1.95
N PRO A 118 -24.56 15.52 -2.51
CA PRO A 118 -24.44 16.87 -3.04
C PRO A 118 -25.51 17.15 -4.09
N LYS A 119 -26.35 18.17 -3.90
CA LYS A 119 -27.51 18.40 -4.76
C LYS A 119 -27.17 18.58 -6.24
N GLN A 120 -26.02 19.18 -6.52
CA GLN A 120 -25.61 19.55 -7.87
C GLN A 120 -24.84 18.43 -8.60
N HIS A 121 -24.45 17.34 -7.92
CA HIS A 121 -23.60 16.32 -8.53
C HIS A 121 -24.39 15.39 -9.46
N ILE A 122 -23.82 15.08 -10.64
CA ILE A 122 -24.46 14.29 -11.71
C ILE A 122 -24.95 12.90 -11.27
N ALA A 123 -24.29 12.31 -10.28
CA ALA A 123 -24.62 10.98 -9.75
C ALA A 123 -25.72 11.00 -8.68
N SER A 124 -26.06 12.15 -8.11
CA SER A 124 -26.93 12.24 -6.92
C SER A 124 -28.31 11.68 -7.15
N SER A 125 -28.92 11.97 -8.31
CA SER A 125 -30.25 11.42 -8.63
C SER A 125 -30.23 9.89 -8.74
N ALA A 126 -29.24 9.34 -9.44
CA ALA A 126 -29.10 7.88 -9.58
C ALA A 126 -28.70 7.20 -8.26
N LEU A 127 -27.95 7.88 -7.40
CA LEU A 127 -27.60 7.37 -6.08
C LEU A 127 -28.81 7.36 -5.13
N ILE A 128 -29.70 8.35 -5.23
CA ILE A 128 -30.98 8.37 -4.51
C ILE A 128 -31.86 7.19 -4.93
N ASP A 129 -31.97 6.93 -6.24
CA ASP A 129 -32.67 5.76 -6.74
C ASP A 129 -32.07 4.47 -6.11
N LYS A 130 -30.75 4.38 -6.02
CA LYS A 130 -30.06 3.28 -5.33
C LYS A 130 -30.37 3.19 -3.84
N CYS A 131 -30.45 4.32 -3.13
CA CYS A 131 -30.82 4.34 -1.71
C CYS A 131 -32.26 3.85 -1.52
N LEU A 132 -33.20 4.30 -2.37
CA LEU A 132 -34.61 3.86 -2.35
C LEU A 132 -34.76 2.38 -2.69
N GLU A 133 -34.07 1.87 -3.71
CA GLU A 133 -34.04 0.45 -4.08
C GLU A 133 -33.54 -0.44 -2.93
N ASN A 134 -32.72 0.12 -2.04
CA ASN A 134 -32.08 -0.60 -0.95
C ASN A 134 -32.62 -0.22 0.44
N ASP A 135 -33.66 0.63 0.51
CA ASP A 135 -34.28 1.06 1.78
C ASP A 135 -33.26 1.69 2.74
N ILE A 136 -32.41 2.57 2.19
CA ILE A 136 -31.44 3.39 2.91
C ILE A 136 -31.93 4.83 2.92
N ASP A 137 -31.90 5.46 4.10
CA ASP A 137 -32.24 6.88 4.22
C ASP A 137 -31.27 7.72 3.38
N HIS A 138 -31.78 8.83 2.86
CA HIS A 138 -30.99 9.74 2.05
C HIS A 138 -31.47 11.17 2.20
N ARG A 139 -30.55 12.12 1.99
CA ARG A 139 -30.90 13.54 1.87
C ARG A 139 -30.05 14.22 0.81
N LEU A 140 -30.67 15.18 0.13
CA LEU A 140 -29.97 16.13 -0.73
C LEU A 140 -29.52 17.32 0.12
N ASP A 141 -28.27 17.71 -0.04
CA ASP A 141 -27.70 18.85 0.65
C ASP A 141 -27.06 19.81 -0.38
N GLU A 142 -27.39 21.10 -0.26
CA GLU A 142 -26.90 22.15 -1.15
C GLU A 142 -25.47 22.57 -0.81
N GLU A 143 -25.06 22.42 0.45
CA GLU A 143 -23.74 22.81 0.94
C GLU A 143 -22.75 21.64 0.94
N ALA A 144 -23.23 20.40 0.79
CA ALA A 144 -22.36 19.23 0.73
C ALA A 144 -21.49 19.23 -0.53
N THR A 145 -20.18 19.10 -0.33
CA THR A 145 -19.17 19.01 -1.40
C THR A 145 -18.75 17.57 -1.70
N CYS A 146 -19.17 16.61 -0.87
CA CYS A 146 -18.85 15.20 -1.00
C CYS A 146 -20.06 14.33 -0.67
N PHE A 147 -20.02 13.07 -1.10
CA PHE A 147 -21.00 12.07 -0.70
C PHE A 147 -20.64 11.54 0.67
N GLU A 148 -21.60 11.49 1.58
CA GLU A 148 -21.33 11.12 2.97
C GLU A 148 -22.24 9.98 3.41
N LEU A 149 -21.71 9.11 4.26
CA LEU A 149 -22.48 8.10 4.98
C LEU A 149 -22.56 8.53 6.44
N TRP A 150 -23.78 8.69 6.94
CA TRP A 150 -24.06 9.04 8.32
C TRP A 150 -24.70 7.86 9.05
N GLU A 151 -24.33 7.66 10.30
CA GLU A 151 -25.03 6.76 11.23
C GLU A 151 -25.59 7.64 12.37
N GLY A 152 -26.90 7.88 12.34
CA GLY A 152 -27.52 8.91 13.18
C GLY A 152 -26.90 10.30 12.93
N ASN A 153 -26.26 10.87 13.95
CA ASN A 153 -25.65 12.22 13.89
C ASN A 153 -24.13 12.19 13.67
N ALA A 154 -23.54 11.05 13.33
CA ALA A 154 -22.11 10.92 13.07
C ALA A 154 -21.85 10.64 11.59
N CYS A 155 -21.01 11.45 10.95
CA CYS A 155 -20.46 11.13 9.63
C CYS A 155 -19.42 10.00 9.79
N ILE A 156 -19.70 8.85 9.21
CA ILE A 156 -18.86 7.64 9.27
C ILE A 156 -17.80 7.66 8.17
N SER A 157 -18.17 8.15 6.99
CA SER A 157 -17.27 8.22 5.83
C SER A 157 -17.73 9.28 4.85
N SER A 158 -16.78 9.89 4.17
CA SER A 158 -17.03 10.79 3.05
C SER A 158 -16.28 10.29 1.82
N PHE A 159 -16.82 10.52 0.64
CA PHE A 159 -16.23 10.19 -0.65
C PHE A 159 -16.39 11.34 -1.62
N ILE A 160 -15.32 11.67 -2.31
CA ILE A 160 -15.31 12.57 -3.44
C ILE A 160 -15.16 11.78 -4.73
N ILE A 161 -15.60 12.40 -5.82
CA ILE A 161 -15.49 11.86 -7.15
C ILE A 161 -14.78 12.89 -7.99
N TYR A 162 -13.74 12.46 -8.67
CA TYR A 162 -12.91 13.35 -9.47
C TYR A 162 -12.34 12.59 -10.66
N GLN A 163 -11.98 13.31 -11.71
CA GLN A 163 -11.17 12.75 -12.78
C GLN A 163 -9.70 12.84 -12.38
N ASN A 164 -8.97 11.73 -12.44
CA ASN A 164 -7.52 11.74 -12.24
C ASN A 164 -6.77 12.09 -13.53
N GLU A 165 -5.45 12.28 -13.41
CA GLU A 165 -4.58 12.67 -14.53
C GLU A 165 -4.46 11.61 -15.64
N LYS A 166 -4.89 10.37 -15.38
CA LYS A 166 -4.96 9.30 -16.40
C LYS A 166 -6.30 9.31 -17.14
N GLU A 167 -7.11 10.35 -16.91
CA GLU A 167 -8.47 10.49 -17.39
C GLU A 167 -9.41 9.38 -16.90
N GLU A 168 -9.06 8.76 -15.76
CA GLU A 168 -9.92 7.80 -15.08
C GLU A 168 -10.79 8.56 -14.07
N ILE A 169 -12.07 8.21 -13.96
CA ILE A 169 -12.92 8.71 -12.89
C ILE A 169 -12.63 7.91 -11.63
N VAL A 170 -12.28 8.62 -10.56
CA VAL A 170 -11.91 8.03 -9.27
C VAL A 170 -12.97 8.32 -8.23
N ILE A 171 -13.32 7.30 -7.45
CA ILE A 171 -14.20 7.40 -6.27
C ILE A 171 -13.35 7.03 -5.06
N ALA A 172 -13.06 8.02 -4.20
CA ALA A 172 -12.15 7.85 -3.07
C ALA A 172 -12.55 8.74 -1.87
N PRO A 173 -12.11 8.43 -0.65
CA PRO A 173 -12.26 9.34 0.49
C PRO A 173 -11.53 10.67 0.24
N PRO A 174 -12.08 11.82 0.70
CA PRO A 174 -11.44 13.12 0.52
C PRO A 174 -10.05 13.16 1.17
N GLU A 175 -9.10 13.79 0.49
CA GLU A 175 -7.77 14.10 1.01
C GLU A 175 -7.60 15.62 1.10
N ASN A 176 -6.72 16.07 2.00
CA ASN A 176 -6.37 17.48 2.09
C ASN A 176 -5.82 17.95 0.73
N ASN A 177 -6.46 18.97 0.14
CA ASN A 177 -6.09 19.65 -1.11
C ASN A 177 -6.52 19.03 -2.45
N LEU A 178 -7.33 17.97 -2.49
CA LEU A 178 -7.95 17.53 -3.75
C LEU A 178 -9.27 18.29 -3.96
N LEU A 179 -9.20 19.35 -4.76
CA LEU A 179 -10.40 19.94 -5.36
C LEU A 179 -10.96 18.92 -6.37
N ALA A 180 -12.15 18.41 -6.11
CA ALA A 180 -12.88 17.60 -7.08
C ALA A 180 -13.14 18.46 -8.32
N LEU A 181 -12.65 18.02 -9.48
CA LEU A 181 -13.07 18.60 -10.76
C LEU A 181 -14.57 18.32 -10.94
N GLU A 182 -15.33 19.33 -11.37
CA GLU A 182 -16.75 19.14 -11.71
C GLU A 182 -16.86 18.13 -12.86
N LEU A 183 -17.39 16.95 -12.54
CA LEU A 183 -17.74 15.95 -13.54
C LEU A 183 -19.08 16.31 -14.17
N ASP A 184 -19.17 16.26 -15.49
CA ASP A 184 -20.42 16.42 -16.22
C ASP A 184 -20.87 15.11 -16.90
N ASN A 185 -22.12 15.12 -17.40
CA ASN A 185 -22.70 13.95 -18.08
C ASN A 185 -22.04 13.60 -19.42
N SER A 186 -21.17 14.46 -19.96
CA SER A 186 -20.42 14.18 -21.20
C SER A 186 -19.21 13.27 -20.94
N MET A 187 -18.67 13.30 -19.72
CA MET A 187 -17.55 12.45 -19.29
C MET A 187 -18.02 11.06 -18.85
N VAL A 188 -19.05 11.00 -18.01
CA VAL A 188 -19.62 9.75 -17.50
C VAL A 188 -21.05 9.98 -17.05
N ALA A 189 -21.93 9.03 -17.34
CA ALA A 189 -23.30 9.11 -16.85
C ALA A 189 -23.33 8.87 -15.33
N GLY A 190 -24.08 9.69 -14.59
CA GLY A 190 -24.27 9.50 -13.15
C GLY A 190 -24.77 8.10 -12.76
N LYS A 191 -25.53 7.44 -13.65
CA LYS A 191 -25.99 6.04 -13.49
C LYS A 191 -24.86 5.01 -13.48
N ILE A 192 -23.73 5.29 -14.13
CA ILE A 192 -22.54 4.42 -14.10
C ILE A 192 -21.82 4.58 -12.75
N LEU A 193 -21.78 5.80 -12.21
CA LEU A 193 -21.08 6.10 -10.95
C LEU A 193 -21.83 5.59 -9.72
N ALA A 194 -23.16 5.76 -9.70
CA ALA A 194 -23.99 5.49 -8.52
C ALA A 194 -23.75 4.13 -7.84
N PRO A 195 -23.65 2.98 -8.56
CA PRO A 195 -23.37 1.69 -7.93
C PRO A 195 -22.02 1.64 -7.19
N PHE A 196 -20.98 2.27 -7.75
CA PHE A 196 -19.65 2.29 -7.15
C PHE A 196 -19.58 3.22 -5.95
N ILE A 197 -20.25 4.39 -6.01
CA ILE A 197 -20.38 5.30 -4.86
C ILE A 197 -21.13 4.61 -3.72
N PHE A 198 -22.26 4.00 -4.04
CA PHE A 198 -23.10 3.28 -3.08
C PHE A 198 -22.33 2.14 -2.41
N HIS A 199 -21.62 1.32 -3.19
CA HIS A 199 -20.75 0.27 -2.65
C HIS A 199 -19.64 0.86 -1.78
N ALA A 200 -18.93 1.91 -2.24
CA ALA A 200 -17.80 2.50 -1.52
C ALA A 200 -18.24 3.03 -0.14
N LEU A 201 -19.32 3.81 -0.10
CA LEU A 201 -19.91 4.34 1.13
C LEU A 201 -20.30 3.20 2.08
N LEU A 202 -21.16 2.28 1.64
CA LEU A 202 -21.67 1.23 2.54
C LEU A 202 -20.58 0.30 3.05
N THR A 203 -19.65 -0.15 2.19
CA THR A 203 -18.59 -1.08 2.64
C THR A 203 -17.58 -0.43 3.57
N SER A 204 -17.39 0.90 3.50
CA SER A 204 -16.49 1.62 4.41
C SER A 204 -16.94 1.59 5.88
N ALA A 205 -18.23 1.35 6.15
CA ALA A 205 -18.72 1.22 7.53
C ALA A 205 -18.33 -0.11 8.20
N PHE A 206 -17.79 -1.07 7.43
CA PHE A 206 -17.52 -2.44 7.86
C PHE A 206 -16.08 -2.90 7.58
N ASP A 207 -15.41 -2.28 6.60
CA ASP A 207 -14.03 -2.57 6.25
C ASP A 207 -13.07 -1.55 6.88
N GLU A 208 -11.95 -2.02 7.42
CA GLU A 208 -10.90 -1.15 7.99
C GLU A 208 -10.26 -0.21 6.95
N TYR A 209 -10.32 -0.62 5.68
CA TYR A 209 -9.73 0.04 4.53
C TYR A 209 -10.79 0.26 3.44
N PRO A 210 -11.24 1.51 3.19
CA PRO A 210 -12.31 1.78 2.25
C PRO A 210 -11.91 1.41 0.81
N SER A 211 -12.89 1.00 0.02
CA SER A 211 -12.68 0.70 -1.39
C SER A 211 -12.51 1.98 -2.21
N VAL A 212 -11.48 2.01 -3.06
CA VAL A 212 -11.24 3.06 -4.06
C VAL A 212 -11.49 2.47 -5.43
N PHE A 213 -12.28 3.17 -6.26
CA PHE A 213 -12.59 2.74 -7.61
C PHE A 213 -11.95 3.66 -8.64
N PHE A 214 -11.37 3.06 -9.69
CA PHE A 214 -10.83 3.75 -10.86
C PHE A 214 -11.60 3.28 -12.07
N ILE A 215 -12.33 4.18 -12.73
CA ILE A 215 -13.17 3.91 -13.91
C ILE A 215 -12.46 4.51 -15.11
N LYS A 216 -11.93 3.66 -15.99
CA LYS A 216 -11.26 4.09 -17.21
C LYS A 216 -12.27 4.59 -18.25
N ARG A 217 -11.76 5.25 -19.29
CA ARG A 217 -12.54 5.71 -20.46
C ARG A 217 -13.30 4.58 -21.19
N ASP A 218 -12.74 3.37 -21.20
CA ASP A 218 -13.37 2.17 -21.78
C ASP A 218 -14.36 1.50 -20.80
N LEU A 219 -14.64 2.13 -19.66
CA LEU A 219 -15.48 1.66 -18.57
C LEU A 219 -14.94 0.41 -17.86
N GLU A 220 -13.67 0.04 -18.05
CA GLU A 220 -13.00 -0.91 -17.18
C GLU A 220 -12.86 -0.31 -15.77
N VAL A 221 -13.30 -1.04 -14.76
CA VAL A 221 -13.26 -0.59 -13.36
C VAL A 221 -12.24 -1.39 -12.57
N LYS A 222 -11.28 -0.70 -11.96
CA LYS A 222 -10.33 -1.27 -11.01
C LYS A 222 -10.72 -0.89 -9.59
N LYS A 223 -10.78 -1.88 -8.70
CA LYS A 223 -11.03 -1.71 -7.27
C LYS A 223 -9.71 -1.89 -6.50
N ARG A 224 -9.35 -0.93 -5.65
CA ARG A 224 -8.22 -0.99 -4.71
C ARG A 224 -8.70 -0.71 -3.29
N ARG A 225 -7.87 -1.03 -2.29
CA ARG A 225 -8.11 -0.65 -0.89
C ARG A 225 -7.27 0.58 -0.53
N LYS A 226 -7.87 1.60 0.09
CA LYS A 226 -7.08 2.71 0.64
C LYS A 226 -6.44 2.24 1.94
N PHE A 227 -5.11 2.32 2.04
CA PHE A 227 -4.43 2.06 3.31
C PHE A 227 -4.06 3.37 3.98
N TYR A 228 -4.00 3.35 5.31
CA TYR A 228 -3.47 4.45 6.11
C TYR A 228 -2.45 3.86 7.08
N LEU A 229 -1.36 4.56 7.32
CA LEU A 229 -0.38 4.17 8.33
C LEU A 229 -1.00 4.37 9.72
N LYS A 230 -1.05 3.29 10.51
CA LYS A 230 -1.58 3.28 11.86
C LYS A 230 -0.66 2.47 12.77
N LYS A 231 -0.53 2.91 14.03
CA LYS A 231 0.09 2.10 15.08
C LYS A 231 -0.75 0.87 15.34
N THR A 232 -0.12 -0.28 15.43
CA THR A 232 -0.79 -1.50 15.87
C THR A 232 -0.79 -1.57 17.39
N GLU A 233 -1.91 -1.99 17.98
CA GLU A 233 -2.02 -2.25 19.43
C GLU A 233 -1.21 -3.48 19.87
N ASP A 234 -0.69 -4.25 18.91
CA ASP A 234 0.06 -5.46 19.16
C ASP A 234 1.47 -5.12 19.67
N ASN A 235 1.65 -5.22 20.99
CA ASN A 235 2.96 -5.15 21.67
C ASN A 235 3.82 -6.41 21.46
N GLY A 236 3.33 -7.37 20.67
CA GLY A 236 4.06 -8.59 20.35
C GLY A 236 5.18 -8.29 19.36
N ARG A 237 6.43 -8.23 19.85
CA ARG A 237 7.62 -8.42 19.02
C ARG A 237 7.46 -9.70 18.23
N THR A 238 6.94 -9.60 17.02
CA THR A 238 6.97 -10.72 16.10
C THR A 238 8.35 -10.69 15.49
N VAL A 239 9.37 -11.09 16.28
CA VAL A 239 10.70 -11.41 15.74
C VAL A 239 10.53 -12.67 14.91
N SER A 240 9.89 -12.54 13.75
CA SER A 240 9.98 -13.56 12.73
C SER A 240 11.40 -13.47 12.22
N LYS A 241 12.17 -14.53 12.41
CA LYS A 241 13.28 -14.83 11.51
C LYS A 241 12.65 -14.96 10.12
N LEU A 242 12.58 -13.85 9.40
CA LEU A 242 12.25 -13.83 7.99
C LEU A 242 13.39 -14.56 7.30
N GLU A 243 13.07 -15.61 6.54
CA GLU A 243 14.08 -16.36 5.80
C GLU A 243 14.81 -15.40 4.84
N ALA A 244 16.12 -15.62 4.71
CA ALA A 244 17.08 -14.68 4.17
C ALA A 244 16.69 -14.07 2.81
N ASP A 245 16.78 -12.74 2.76
CA ASP A 245 17.22 -11.88 1.64
C ASP A 245 16.96 -12.37 0.22
N ASP A 246 15.70 -12.37 -0.22
CA ASP A 246 15.41 -12.16 -1.64
C ASP A 246 14.88 -10.74 -1.84
N THR A 247 15.81 -9.84 -2.17
CA THR A 247 15.53 -8.46 -2.55
C THR A 247 14.49 -8.36 -3.66
N ILE A 248 14.50 -9.30 -4.61
CA ILE A 248 13.55 -9.34 -5.71
C ILE A 248 12.15 -9.73 -5.20
N THR A 249 12.07 -10.67 -4.27
CA THR A 249 10.80 -10.99 -3.59
C THR A 249 10.25 -9.77 -2.84
N SER A 250 11.10 -8.99 -2.19
CA SER A 250 10.67 -7.75 -1.52
C SER A 250 10.19 -6.69 -2.53
N LEU A 251 10.87 -6.52 -3.66
CA LEU A 251 10.41 -5.62 -4.73
C LEU A 251 9.06 -6.08 -5.31
N ASN A 252 8.90 -7.38 -5.57
CA ASN A 252 7.63 -7.97 -6.02
C ASN A 252 6.50 -7.78 -4.99
N ALA A 253 6.80 -7.84 -3.70
CA ALA A 253 5.83 -7.56 -2.65
C ALA A 253 5.36 -6.11 -2.69
N LEU A 254 6.28 -5.16 -2.96
CA LEU A 254 5.92 -3.75 -3.18
C LEU A 254 5.07 -3.56 -4.44
N GLU A 255 5.40 -4.23 -5.55
CA GLU A 255 4.57 -4.17 -6.77
C GLU A 255 3.16 -4.70 -6.54
N LYS A 256 3.02 -5.85 -5.85
CA LYS A 256 1.70 -6.38 -5.45
C LYS A 256 0.97 -5.43 -4.53
N PHE A 257 1.68 -4.79 -3.60
CA PHE A 257 1.12 -3.77 -2.74
C PHE A 257 0.50 -2.63 -3.56
N LEU A 258 1.21 -2.10 -4.56
CA LEU A 258 0.70 -1.05 -5.46
C LEU A 258 -0.49 -1.49 -6.34
N GLN A 259 -0.67 -2.79 -6.56
CA GLN A 259 -1.84 -3.32 -7.27
C GLN A 259 -3.08 -3.37 -6.38
N LEU A 260 -2.90 -3.76 -5.12
CA LEU A 260 -3.98 -3.99 -4.15
C LEU A 260 -4.38 -2.73 -3.39
N TYR A 261 -3.41 -1.86 -3.13
CA TYR A 261 -3.55 -0.71 -2.26
C TYR A 261 -3.31 0.61 -3.02
N HIS A 262 -3.98 1.67 -2.57
CA HIS A 262 -3.74 3.02 -3.07
C HIS A 262 -2.60 3.69 -2.29
N SER A 263 -1.55 4.13 -2.99
CA SER A 263 -0.31 4.73 -2.45
C SER A 263 0.09 5.96 -3.28
N SER A 264 0.82 6.90 -2.67
CA SER A 264 1.46 8.04 -3.36
C SER A 264 2.51 7.59 -4.39
N VAL A 265 3.15 6.45 -4.16
CA VAL A 265 3.95 5.76 -5.20
C VAL A 265 2.98 5.07 -6.15
N SER A 266 2.96 5.49 -7.40
CA SER A 266 2.01 5.00 -8.39
C SER A 266 2.55 3.85 -9.24
N SER A 267 3.87 3.75 -9.41
CA SER A 267 4.52 2.69 -10.15
C SER A 267 6.03 2.61 -9.88
N PHE A 268 6.56 1.43 -10.17
CA PHE A 268 7.96 1.20 -10.46
C PHE A 268 8.04 0.84 -11.96
N ASN A 269 8.85 1.56 -12.75
CA ASN A 269 9.12 1.30 -14.18
C ASN A 269 7.96 1.45 -15.19
N LEU A 270 7.01 2.38 -14.97
CA LEU A 270 5.97 2.69 -15.98
C LEU A 270 6.12 4.07 -16.66
N ASN A 271 7.28 4.72 -16.57
CA ASN A 271 7.51 5.93 -17.37
C ASN A 271 7.63 5.55 -18.86
N ARG A 272 6.99 6.31 -19.76
CA ARG A 272 7.07 6.06 -21.22
C ARG A 272 8.40 6.52 -21.81
N ASP A 273 8.99 7.58 -21.23
CA ASP A 273 10.30 8.10 -21.62
C ASP A 273 11.42 7.13 -21.25
N TYR A 274 11.10 6.11 -20.43
CA TYR A 274 11.97 5.01 -20.04
C TYR A 274 12.65 4.29 -21.22
N HIS A 275 11.97 4.23 -22.36
CA HIS A 275 12.47 3.57 -23.57
C HIS A 275 13.56 4.38 -24.29
N GLU A 276 13.72 5.66 -23.97
CA GLU A 276 14.68 6.56 -24.64
C GLU A 276 16.05 6.60 -23.93
N TYR A 277 16.15 6.07 -22.71
CA TYR A 277 17.40 6.08 -21.95
C TYR A 277 18.44 5.08 -22.45
N GLN A 278 19.72 5.45 -22.37
CA GLN A 278 20.83 4.52 -22.59
C GLN A 278 20.96 3.59 -21.38
N GLN A 279 20.55 2.33 -21.55
CA GLN A 279 20.46 1.34 -20.47
C GLN A 279 21.64 0.37 -20.37
N LEU A 280 22.72 0.58 -21.14
CA LEU A 280 23.88 -0.31 -21.14
C LEU A 280 25.18 0.48 -20.95
N PRO A 281 26.02 0.11 -19.95
CA PRO A 281 25.87 -1.02 -19.02
C PRO A 281 24.95 -0.74 -17.81
N ILE A 282 24.45 0.50 -17.65
CA ILE A 282 23.71 0.94 -16.47
C ILE A 282 22.20 0.74 -16.67
N GLN A 283 21.57 -0.06 -15.81
CA GLN A 283 20.12 -0.19 -15.76
C GLN A 283 19.50 0.97 -14.99
N ILE A 284 18.32 1.41 -15.40
CA ILE A 284 17.58 2.50 -14.75
C ILE A 284 16.27 1.94 -14.20
N LEU A 285 15.87 2.39 -13.02
CA LEU A 285 14.55 2.17 -12.45
C LEU A 285 13.89 3.53 -12.19
N THR A 286 12.66 3.70 -12.68
CA THR A 286 11.89 4.94 -12.50
C THR A 286 10.80 4.74 -11.47
N ILE A 287 10.76 5.61 -10.46
CA ILE A 287 9.78 5.59 -9.39
C ILE A 287 8.87 6.80 -9.58
N GLN A 288 7.58 6.57 -9.78
CA GLN A 288 6.64 7.64 -10.07
C GLN A 288 5.84 8.00 -8.83
N LYS A 289 6.10 9.18 -8.25
CA LYS A 289 5.34 9.74 -7.14
C LYS A 289 4.27 10.70 -7.66
N GLN A 290 3.05 10.57 -7.14
CA GLN A 290 1.99 11.54 -7.44
C GLN A 290 2.18 12.81 -6.60
N LYS A 291 2.12 13.98 -7.24
CA LYS A 291 2.16 15.28 -6.57
C LYS A 291 1.11 16.20 -7.18
N GLY A 292 -0.08 16.20 -6.61
CA GLY A 292 -1.20 16.98 -7.15
C GLY A 292 -1.77 16.39 -8.45
N ILE A 293 -2.32 17.27 -9.30
CA ILE A 293 -3.24 16.95 -10.42
C ILE A 293 -2.55 16.89 -11.81
N ASP A 294 -1.38 17.52 -11.97
CA ASP A 294 -0.64 17.56 -13.24
C ASP A 294 0.87 17.30 -13.08
N SER A 295 1.32 16.87 -11.90
CA SER A 295 2.75 16.68 -11.66
C SER A 295 3.04 15.31 -11.08
N LYS A 296 3.83 14.56 -11.84
CA LYS A 296 4.49 13.35 -11.37
C LYS A 296 5.93 13.73 -11.13
N ASP A 297 6.36 13.56 -9.89
CA ASP A 297 7.79 13.56 -9.61
C ASP A 297 8.29 12.17 -10.02
N ASN A 298 9.00 12.12 -11.14
CA ASN A 298 9.74 10.93 -11.52
C ASN A 298 11.05 10.95 -10.75
N TYR A 299 11.36 9.83 -10.12
CA TYR A 299 12.62 9.62 -9.45
C TYR A 299 13.41 8.54 -10.19
N TYR A 300 14.60 8.88 -10.66
CA TYR A 300 15.45 7.98 -11.45
C TYR A 300 16.61 7.50 -10.61
N ILE A 301 16.75 6.19 -10.51
CA ILE A 301 17.90 5.53 -9.91
C ILE A 301 18.51 4.61 -10.94
N ALA A 302 19.84 4.52 -10.94
CA ALA A 302 20.57 3.77 -11.93
C ALA A 302 21.70 2.98 -11.31
N ASP A 303 21.88 1.75 -11.79
CA ASP A 303 22.92 0.84 -11.32
C ASP A 303 23.25 -0.20 -12.39
N VAL A 304 24.46 -0.75 -12.34
CA VAL A 304 24.86 -1.93 -13.11
C VAL A 304 24.41 -3.23 -12.43
N SER A 305 24.17 -3.20 -11.12
CA SER A 305 23.64 -4.31 -10.33
C SER A 305 22.14 -4.14 -10.08
N TYR A 306 21.34 -4.98 -10.74
CA TYR A 306 19.88 -4.99 -10.54
C TYR A 306 19.49 -5.32 -9.09
N GLU A 307 20.24 -6.20 -8.43
CA GLU A 307 19.99 -6.58 -7.05
C GLU A 307 20.19 -5.39 -6.10
N ARG A 308 21.30 -4.66 -6.24
CA ARG A 308 21.56 -3.45 -5.46
C ARG A 308 20.52 -2.36 -5.74
N LEU A 309 20.10 -2.22 -7.00
CA LEU A 309 19.04 -1.31 -7.42
C LEU A 309 17.70 -1.64 -6.74
N ALA A 310 17.27 -2.90 -6.83
CA ALA A 310 16.05 -3.37 -6.19
C ALA A 310 16.10 -3.19 -4.66
N LYS A 311 17.27 -3.45 -4.05
CA LYS A 311 17.47 -3.31 -2.60
C LYS A 311 17.30 -1.87 -2.16
N PHE A 312 17.88 -0.95 -2.92
CA PHE A 312 17.76 0.48 -2.66
C PHE A 312 16.32 1.00 -2.78
N VAL A 313 15.53 0.51 -3.75
CA VAL A 313 14.10 0.85 -3.88
C VAL A 313 13.33 0.39 -2.64
N VAL A 314 13.59 -0.85 -2.23
CA VAL A 314 12.90 -1.57 -1.15
C VAL A 314 13.21 -0.97 0.22
N GLU A 315 14.46 -0.63 0.48
CA GLU A 315 14.96 -0.18 1.78
C GLU A 315 14.95 1.35 1.94
N VAL A 316 15.09 2.11 0.86
CA VAL A 316 15.25 3.56 0.93
C VAL A 316 14.07 4.24 0.26
N VAL A 317 13.89 4.08 -1.05
CA VAL A 317 13.00 4.97 -1.80
C VAL A 317 11.53 4.80 -1.45
N PHE A 318 11.06 3.56 -1.30
CA PHE A 318 9.66 3.30 -0.96
C PHE A 318 9.32 3.85 0.44
N MET A 319 10.23 3.74 1.42
CA MET A 319 10.00 4.32 2.76
C MET A 319 10.02 5.84 2.78
N GLU A 320 10.96 6.45 2.07
CA GLU A 320 11.03 7.92 1.93
C GLU A 320 9.74 8.46 1.27
N ALA A 321 9.09 7.67 0.41
CA ALA A 321 7.80 8.03 -0.14
C ALA A 321 6.66 7.92 0.87
N LEU A 322 6.68 6.94 1.76
CA LEU A 322 5.64 6.80 2.80
C LEU A 322 5.66 7.96 3.81
N LEU A 323 6.81 8.60 4.04
CA LEU A 323 6.94 9.75 4.94
C LEU A 323 6.27 11.02 4.42
N SER A 324 6.18 11.24 3.10
CA SER A 324 5.43 12.41 2.59
C SER A 324 3.97 12.38 3.03
N ASP A 325 3.47 11.18 3.33
CA ASP A 325 2.09 10.92 3.68
C ASP A 325 1.92 10.65 5.18
N HIS A 326 3.02 10.60 5.95
CA HIS A 326 3.03 10.26 7.38
C HIS A 326 3.92 11.20 8.20
N PRO A 327 3.37 11.89 9.22
CA PRO A 327 4.11 12.94 9.93
C PRO A 327 5.23 12.44 10.86
N ASN A 328 5.29 11.14 11.15
CA ASN A 328 6.26 10.58 12.10
C ASN A 328 7.36 9.79 11.39
N ASP A 329 8.52 9.70 12.03
CA ASP A 329 9.70 9.04 11.45
C ASP A 329 9.53 7.52 11.41
N ILE A 330 9.77 6.93 10.23
CA ILE A 330 9.72 5.49 10.00
C ILE A 330 11.14 4.92 10.04
N THR A 331 11.29 3.74 10.66
CA THR A 331 12.53 2.95 10.71
C THR A 331 12.27 1.58 10.10
N ILE A 332 13.15 1.14 9.19
CA ILE A 332 13.21 -0.26 8.76
C ILE A 332 14.22 -1.02 9.62
N LEU A 333 13.78 -2.18 10.12
CA LEU A 333 14.63 -3.15 10.78
C LEU A 333 14.69 -4.46 10.00
N GLN A 334 15.85 -5.11 10.09
CA GLN A 334 16.04 -6.52 9.74
C GLN A 334 16.85 -7.17 10.84
N ASP A 335 16.35 -8.25 11.44
CA ASP A 335 17.00 -8.94 12.57
C ASP A 335 17.45 -7.97 13.69
N SER A 336 16.61 -6.98 14.02
CA SER A 336 16.90 -5.90 15.00
C SER A 336 18.04 -4.93 14.62
N LYS A 337 18.61 -5.02 13.42
CA LYS A 337 19.53 -4.03 12.86
C LYS A 337 18.76 -2.95 12.13
N VAL A 338 19.17 -1.70 12.28
CA VAL A 338 18.60 -0.58 11.51
C VAL A 338 19.12 -0.67 10.08
N ILE A 339 18.20 -0.89 9.14
CA ILE A 339 18.48 -0.92 7.70
C ILE A 339 18.28 0.46 7.09
N HIS A 340 17.25 1.18 7.54
CA HIS A 340 17.03 2.57 7.16
C HIS A 340 16.28 3.30 8.28
N ARG A 341 16.54 4.58 8.45
CA ARG A 341 15.76 5.46 9.34
C ARG A 341 15.65 6.84 8.71
N LEU A 342 14.41 7.30 8.61
CA LEU A 342 14.04 8.59 8.07
C LEU A 342 14.33 9.71 9.08
N ASN A 343 14.78 10.87 8.59
CA ASN A 343 15.14 12.06 9.38
C ASN A 343 15.95 11.76 10.64
N ALA A 344 17.20 11.38 10.46
CA ALA A 344 18.14 11.53 11.55
C ALA A 344 18.28 13.02 11.86
N LYS A 345 17.56 13.49 12.90
CA LYS A 345 17.55 14.90 13.35
C LYS A 345 18.95 15.47 13.22
N GLU A 346 19.10 16.49 12.36
CA GLU A 346 20.29 17.35 12.25
C GLU A 346 20.46 18.07 13.59
N LYS A 347 20.93 17.36 14.62
CA LYS A 347 21.41 18.00 15.84
C LYS A 347 22.74 18.64 15.48
N GLU A 348 22.86 19.94 15.70
CA GLU A 348 24.12 20.69 15.59
C GLU A 348 25.24 19.99 16.38
N ARG A 349 26.10 19.24 15.68
CA ARG A 349 27.36 18.67 16.20
C ARG A 349 28.38 18.59 15.07
N GLU A 350 29.66 18.59 15.44
CA GLU A 350 30.82 18.69 14.54
C GLU A 350 30.75 17.68 13.39
N GLN A 351 30.30 18.17 12.23
CA GLN A 351 30.31 17.46 10.96
C GLN A 351 31.75 17.19 10.56
N LYS A 352 32.10 15.92 10.35
CA LYS A 352 33.39 15.56 9.74
C LYS A 352 33.12 15.06 8.34
N ILE A 353 33.18 16.00 7.41
CA ILE A 353 33.08 15.70 5.99
C ILE A 353 34.45 15.23 5.52
N LEU A 354 34.52 14.03 4.95
CA LEU A 354 35.77 13.35 4.59
C LEU A 354 35.80 13.04 3.10
N TYR A 355 36.94 13.25 2.45
CA TYR A 355 37.19 12.79 1.09
C TYR A 355 37.30 11.27 1.04
N VAL A 356 36.53 10.66 0.16
CA VAL A 356 36.69 9.25 -0.19
C VAL A 356 37.57 9.18 -1.43
N ASN A 357 38.64 8.40 -1.37
CA ASN A 357 39.40 8.08 -2.56
C ASN A 357 38.56 7.18 -3.48
N ILE A 358 38.12 7.70 -4.63
CA ILE A 358 37.28 6.97 -5.59
C ILE A 358 37.91 5.63 -6.01
N LYS A 359 39.25 5.54 -6.04
CA LYS A 359 39.99 4.32 -6.41
C LYS A 359 39.76 3.15 -5.47
N ASN A 360 39.28 3.42 -4.26
CA ASN A 360 38.99 2.41 -3.25
C ASN A 360 37.51 1.98 -3.28
N ILE A 361 36.67 2.60 -4.11
CA ILE A 361 35.25 2.23 -4.23
C ILE A 361 35.14 0.97 -5.10
N PRO A 362 34.26 0.01 -4.75
CA PRO A 362 33.96 -1.12 -5.62
C PRO A 362 33.56 -0.65 -7.02
N GLU A 363 33.93 -1.43 -8.03
CA GLU A 363 33.60 -1.13 -9.44
C GLU A 363 34.25 0.17 -9.96
N TYR A 364 35.31 0.66 -9.29
CA TYR A 364 36.06 1.87 -9.67
C TYR A 364 36.43 1.88 -11.16
N GLU A 365 37.00 0.80 -11.71
CA GLU A 365 37.45 0.77 -13.11
C GLU A 365 36.31 1.10 -14.08
N MET A 366 35.11 0.57 -13.84
CA MET A 366 33.92 0.83 -14.67
C MET A 366 33.39 2.26 -14.46
N ILE A 367 33.43 2.78 -13.24
CA ILE A 367 33.07 4.17 -12.95
C ILE A 367 34.03 5.13 -13.65
N ASP A 368 35.34 4.87 -13.56
CA ASP A 368 36.41 5.67 -14.17
C ASP A 368 36.31 5.66 -15.70
N ASP A 369 36.03 4.50 -16.30
CA ASP A 369 35.80 4.36 -17.74
C ASP A 369 34.60 5.20 -18.21
N LEU A 370 33.48 5.16 -17.50
CA LEU A 370 32.29 5.93 -17.82
C LEU A 370 32.51 7.45 -17.65
N LEU A 371 33.20 7.85 -16.59
CA LEU A 371 33.54 9.26 -16.37
C LEU A 371 34.50 9.77 -17.45
N THR A 372 35.55 9.00 -17.76
CA THR A 372 36.58 9.38 -18.73
C THR A 372 36.04 9.45 -20.16
N LYS A 373 35.19 8.49 -20.55
CA LYS A 373 34.57 8.44 -21.90
C LYS A 373 33.82 9.73 -22.24
N ASP A 374 33.16 10.33 -21.25
CA ASP A 374 32.35 11.53 -21.40
C ASP A 374 33.01 12.79 -20.83
N GLY A 375 34.32 12.72 -20.52
CA GLY A 375 35.12 13.87 -20.06
C GLY A 375 34.67 14.45 -18.72
N MET A 376 34.09 13.62 -17.85
CA MET A 376 33.61 14.01 -16.52
C MET A 376 34.69 13.79 -15.45
N GLU A 377 34.80 14.73 -14.51
CA GLU A 377 35.66 14.58 -13.33
C GLU A 377 34.85 14.79 -12.05
N LEU A 378 34.93 13.81 -11.15
CA LEU A 378 34.06 13.71 -9.98
C LEU A 378 34.88 13.46 -8.71
N SER A 379 34.63 14.22 -7.64
CA SER A 379 35.14 13.91 -6.30
C SER A 379 34.01 13.53 -5.37
N PHE A 380 34.31 12.71 -4.36
CA PHE A 380 33.33 12.19 -3.43
C PHE A 380 33.68 12.57 -2.00
N LEU A 381 32.69 13.08 -1.28
CA LEU A 381 32.76 13.24 0.17
C LEU A 381 31.67 12.43 0.84
N VAL A 382 32.00 11.95 2.03
CA VAL A 382 31.04 11.35 2.96
C VAL A 382 30.98 12.20 4.21
N ASP A 383 29.78 12.39 4.72
CA ASP A 383 29.55 12.84 6.09
C ASP A 383 29.01 11.65 6.88
N ILE A 384 29.84 11.11 7.78
CA ILE A 384 29.54 9.86 8.51
C ILE A 384 29.05 10.22 9.90
N HIS A 385 27.85 9.74 10.24
CA HIS A 385 27.29 9.85 11.57
C HIS A 385 27.04 8.45 12.14
N GLU A 386 27.81 8.08 13.17
CA GLU A 386 27.85 6.70 13.72
C GLU A 386 26.48 6.09 14.07
N GLN A 387 25.47 6.94 14.34
CA GLN A 387 24.10 6.53 14.70
C GLN A 387 23.02 7.00 13.71
N GLN A 388 23.39 7.75 12.68
CA GLN A 388 22.47 8.46 11.80
C GLN A 388 22.66 8.14 10.31
N GLY A 389 23.53 7.17 10.00
CA GLY A 389 23.86 6.81 8.62
C GLY A 389 24.92 7.72 8.02
N LEU A 390 25.04 7.71 6.70
CA LEU A 390 25.98 8.56 5.98
C LEU A 390 25.26 9.39 4.91
N MET A 391 25.74 10.60 4.71
CA MET A 391 25.32 11.48 3.61
C MET A 391 26.45 11.58 2.58
N LEU A 392 26.08 11.65 1.30
CA LEU A 392 27.03 11.72 0.19
C LEU A 392 26.99 13.09 -0.49
N TYR A 393 28.18 13.57 -0.81
CA TYR A 393 28.39 14.77 -1.61
C TYR A 393 29.27 14.47 -2.81
N LEU A 394 28.91 15.01 -3.96
CA LEU A 394 29.61 14.86 -5.22
C LEU A 394 30.07 16.23 -5.71
N HIS A 395 31.35 16.34 -6.10
CA HIS A 395 31.93 17.53 -6.70
C HIS A 395 32.19 17.29 -8.19
N GLU A 396 31.42 17.95 -9.03
CA GLU A 396 31.69 18.00 -10.46
C GLU A 396 32.78 19.04 -10.73
N LYS A 397 34.03 18.59 -10.85
CA LYS A 397 35.19 19.49 -10.93
C LYS A 397 35.14 20.41 -12.14
N GLY A 398 34.67 19.90 -13.29
CA GLY A 398 34.58 20.67 -14.53
C GLY A 398 33.66 21.90 -14.44
N GLN A 399 32.66 21.88 -13.55
CA GLN A 399 31.71 22.99 -13.34
C GLN A 399 31.88 23.69 -11.99
N ASP A 400 32.77 23.19 -11.13
CA ASP A 400 32.92 23.56 -9.73
C ASP A 400 31.59 23.58 -8.95
N LYS A 401 30.79 22.51 -9.11
CA LYS A 401 29.48 22.38 -8.46
C LYS A 401 29.45 21.21 -7.49
N TRP A 402 28.82 21.45 -6.34
CA TRP A 402 28.61 20.45 -5.30
C TRP A 402 27.15 20.01 -5.27
N TYR A 403 26.96 18.70 -5.16
CA TYR A 403 25.65 18.06 -5.10
C TYR A 403 25.57 17.17 -3.86
N LYS A 404 24.55 17.35 -3.04
CA LYS A 404 24.19 16.46 -1.92
C LYS A 404 23.18 15.44 -2.43
N TYR A 405 23.40 14.17 -2.13
CA TYR A 405 22.36 13.16 -2.33
C TYR A 405 21.31 13.26 -1.22
N ASN A 406 20.04 13.29 -1.60
CA ASN A 406 18.95 13.68 -0.70
C ASN A 406 18.56 12.60 0.29
N TYR A 407 18.86 11.33 0.00
CA TYR A 407 18.58 10.23 0.92
C TYR A 407 19.82 9.89 1.76
N THR A 408 19.59 9.71 3.06
CA THR A 408 20.60 9.16 3.96
C THR A 408 20.72 7.68 3.72
N ILE A 409 21.93 7.12 3.69
CA ILE A 409 22.12 5.67 3.52
C ILE A 409 22.76 5.06 4.75
N TYR A 410 22.31 3.86 5.12
CA TYR A 410 22.85 3.08 6.24
C TYR A 410 23.72 1.90 5.80
N ASN A 411 23.81 1.68 4.49
CA ASN A 411 24.67 0.67 3.88
C ASN A 411 25.60 1.33 2.84
N LYS A 412 26.91 1.25 3.06
CA LYS A 412 27.92 1.81 2.14
C LYS A 412 27.96 1.13 0.78
N GLU A 413 27.33 -0.05 0.63
CA GLU A 413 27.19 -0.73 -0.66
C GLU A 413 26.38 0.11 -1.66
N TYR A 414 25.57 1.07 -1.22
CA TYR A 414 24.83 1.98 -2.12
C TYR A 414 25.66 3.14 -2.68
N ILE A 415 26.92 3.29 -2.27
CA ILE A 415 27.79 4.35 -2.80
C ILE A 415 27.92 4.21 -4.33
N PRO A 416 28.33 3.06 -4.91
CA PRO A 416 28.35 2.87 -6.37
C PRO A 416 27.03 3.22 -7.07
N LEU A 417 25.88 2.77 -6.53
CA LEU A 417 24.55 3.08 -7.07
C LEU A 417 24.33 4.58 -7.22
N ILE A 418 24.72 5.37 -6.22
CA ILE A 418 24.53 6.82 -6.22
C ILE A 418 25.44 7.48 -7.26
N ILE A 419 26.65 6.97 -7.44
CA ILE A 419 27.56 7.42 -8.51
C ILE A 419 26.98 7.11 -9.89
N TYR A 420 26.53 5.87 -10.12
CA TYR A 420 25.91 5.47 -11.38
C TYR A 420 24.63 6.25 -11.68
N THR A 421 23.83 6.54 -10.65
CA THR A 421 22.64 7.38 -10.77
C THR A 421 23.00 8.79 -11.24
N TRP A 422 24.06 9.40 -10.67
CA TRP A 422 24.53 10.71 -11.11
C TRP A 422 25.07 10.69 -12.55
N ILE A 423 25.91 9.71 -12.89
CA ILE A 423 26.46 9.53 -14.25
C ILE A 423 25.32 9.36 -15.25
N SER A 424 24.40 8.43 -14.97
CA SER A 424 23.26 8.15 -15.84
C SER A 424 22.39 9.38 -16.03
N ALA A 425 22.11 10.15 -14.97
CA ALA A 425 21.34 11.38 -15.10
C ALA A 425 22.03 12.41 -16.01
N LYS A 426 23.36 12.54 -15.94
CA LYS A 426 24.13 13.43 -16.83
C LYS A 426 24.10 12.97 -18.29
N LEU A 427 24.35 11.68 -18.53
CA LEU A 427 24.38 11.10 -19.88
C LEU A 427 23.01 11.17 -20.57
N ASN A 428 21.95 11.03 -19.80
CA ASN A 428 20.58 11.03 -20.28
C ASN A 428 19.88 12.39 -20.17
N HIS A 429 20.61 13.45 -19.80
CA HIS A 429 20.08 14.81 -19.61
C HIS A 429 18.89 14.90 -18.66
N VAL A 430 18.82 14.02 -17.67
CA VAL A 430 17.82 14.05 -16.61
C VAL A 430 18.20 15.12 -15.57
N PRO A 431 17.27 15.98 -15.13
CA PRO A 431 17.53 16.91 -14.05
C PRO A 431 18.02 16.20 -12.80
N LEU A 432 19.15 16.64 -12.24
CA LEU A 432 19.76 16.00 -11.07
C LEU A 432 18.83 15.95 -9.84
N LEU A 433 17.88 16.88 -9.73
CA LEU A 433 16.85 16.85 -8.69
C LEU A 433 15.93 15.62 -8.81
N GLU A 434 15.58 15.22 -10.04
CA GLU A 434 14.80 14.02 -10.34
C GLU A 434 15.63 12.74 -10.14
N ALA A 435 16.96 12.85 -10.04
CA ALA A 435 17.85 11.77 -9.64
C ALA A 435 18.21 11.82 -8.12
N GLY A 436 17.57 12.71 -7.37
CA GLY A 436 17.75 12.84 -5.92
C GLY A 436 18.97 13.61 -5.46
N PHE A 437 19.47 14.52 -6.28
CA PHE A 437 20.56 15.39 -5.91
C PHE A 437 20.08 16.84 -5.80
N SER A 438 20.42 17.47 -4.68
CA SER A 438 20.26 18.91 -4.51
C SER A 438 21.63 19.59 -4.60
N GLN A 439 21.70 20.66 -5.40
CA GLN A 439 22.90 21.49 -5.45
C GLN A 439 23.10 22.20 -4.10
N VAL A 440 24.32 22.17 -3.58
CA VAL A 440 24.68 22.78 -2.28
C VAL A 440 25.90 23.68 -2.42
N SER A 441 26.07 24.61 -1.48
CA SER A 441 27.30 25.40 -1.37
C SER A 441 28.21 24.76 -0.32
N MET A 442 29.41 24.38 -0.73
CA MET A 442 30.38 23.71 0.13
C MET A 442 31.71 24.46 0.09
N LYS A 443 32.28 24.73 1.26
CA LYS A 443 33.61 25.35 1.38
C LYS A 443 34.64 24.26 1.67
N GLN A 444 35.78 24.30 0.99
CA GLN A 444 36.88 23.34 1.18
C GLN A 444 37.39 23.29 2.62
N GLU A 445 37.30 24.39 3.36
CA GLU A 445 37.67 24.50 4.77
C GLU A 445 36.86 23.57 5.69
N ASN A 446 35.69 23.10 5.24
CA ASN A 446 34.83 22.19 6.00
C ASN A 446 35.23 20.71 5.85
N ILE A 447 36.26 20.41 5.05
CA ILE A 447 36.65 19.04 4.74
C ILE A 447 37.79 18.61 5.68
N ALA A 448 37.48 17.65 6.55
CA ALA A 448 38.30 17.28 7.70
C ALA A 448 39.48 16.33 7.37
N GLY A 449 39.49 15.71 6.18
CA GLY A 449 40.55 14.78 5.79
C GLY A 449 40.14 13.76 4.73
N LEU A 450 40.86 12.64 4.70
CA LEU A 450 40.65 11.50 3.80
C LEU A 450 40.18 10.27 4.59
N ILE A 451 39.34 9.44 3.96
CA ILE A 451 38.91 8.13 4.48
C ILE A 451 38.94 7.08 3.37
N SER A 452 39.28 5.83 3.72
CA SER A 452 39.17 4.69 2.81
C SER A 452 37.74 4.16 2.79
N TYR A 453 37.30 3.59 1.66
CA TYR A 453 36.00 2.93 1.54
C TYR A 453 35.80 1.81 2.59
N GLU A 454 36.86 1.06 2.89
CA GLU A 454 36.79 -0.02 3.89
C GLU A 454 36.56 0.49 5.31
N ASP A 455 37.09 1.67 5.62
CA ASP A 455 36.99 2.30 6.94
C ASP A 455 35.65 3.00 7.17
N ILE A 456 34.80 3.10 6.13
CA ILE A 456 33.41 3.52 6.29
C ILE A 456 32.69 2.39 7.03
N PHE A 457 32.40 2.60 8.31
CA PHE A 457 31.68 1.66 9.15
C PHE A 457 30.48 2.35 9.82
N LEU A 458 29.32 1.71 9.73
CA LEU A 458 28.08 2.16 10.36
C LEU A 458 27.65 1.06 11.33
N ASN A 459 27.57 1.38 12.63
CA ASN A 459 27.14 0.42 13.65
C ASN A 459 25.85 0.88 14.31
N VAL A 460 24.78 0.95 13.52
CA VAL A 460 23.49 1.46 14.00
C VAL A 460 22.67 0.31 14.56
N ARG A 461 22.72 0.15 15.88
CA ARG A 461 21.78 -0.73 16.60
C ARG A 461 20.58 0.08 17.07
N SER A 462 19.40 -0.52 16.98
CA SER A 462 18.17 0.06 17.49
C SER A 462 18.13 -0.04 19.02
N GLU A 463 17.88 1.08 19.71
CA GLU A 463 17.28 1.04 21.05
C GLU A 463 15.78 0.76 20.86
N VAL A 464 15.43 -0.54 20.83
CA VAL A 464 14.08 -1.03 20.50
C VAL A 464 13.00 -0.53 21.49
N GLU A 465 13.38 0.01 22.64
CA GLU A 465 12.48 0.32 23.76
C GLU A 465 11.49 1.49 23.51
N GLN A 466 11.65 2.26 22.41
CA GLN A 466 10.77 3.39 22.08
C GLN A 466 10.10 3.31 20.69
N MET A 467 10.13 2.15 20.04
CA MET A 467 9.53 1.99 18.70
C MET A 467 8.15 1.32 18.76
N SER A 468 7.23 1.77 17.93
CA SER A 468 5.89 1.17 17.78
C SER A 468 5.73 0.50 16.41
N HIS A 469 5.04 -0.64 16.37
CA HIS A 469 4.78 -1.35 15.12
C HIS A 469 3.72 -0.61 14.29
N LEU A 470 3.91 -0.57 12.97
CA LEU A 470 2.96 -0.03 12.02
C LEU A 470 2.22 -1.16 11.29
N ASN A 471 0.95 -0.95 10.98
CA ASN A 471 0.11 -1.90 10.24
C ASN A 471 0.68 -2.28 8.86
N ILE A 472 1.43 -1.38 8.22
CA ILE A 472 2.10 -1.66 6.93
C ILE A 472 3.08 -2.83 7.00
N SER A 473 3.73 -3.05 8.16
CA SER A 473 4.58 -4.23 8.37
C SER A 473 3.82 -5.53 8.15
N ASN A 474 2.61 -5.62 8.71
CA ASN A 474 1.79 -6.81 8.58
C ASN A 474 1.30 -7.00 7.14
N ILE A 475 0.85 -5.92 6.50
CA ILE A 475 0.38 -5.96 5.11
C ILE A 475 1.50 -6.41 4.17
N LEU A 476 2.67 -5.80 4.27
CA LEU A 476 3.80 -6.11 3.40
C LEU A 476 4.35 -7.52 3.67
N LYS A 477 4.39 -7.95 4.94
CA LYS A 477 4.78 -9.31 5.32
C LYS A 477 3.86 -10.37 4.72
N GLU A 478 2.54 -10.15 4.68
CA GLU A 478 1.60 -11.05 4.00
C GLU A 478 1.87 -11.16 2.48
N LEU A 479 2.48 -10.13 1.89
CA LEU A 479 2.86 -10.09 0.47
C LEU A 479 4.28 -10.63 0.19
N GLY A 480 5.04 -10.98 1.23
CA GLY A 480 6.40 -11.53 1.14
C GLY A 480 7.54 -10.52 1.38
N TYR A 481 7.25 -9.35 1.94
CA TYR A 481 8.28 -8.35 2.25
C TYR A 481 9.20 -8.79 3.40
N GLY A 482 10.51 -8.66 3.19
CA GLY A 482 11.55 -9.19 4.09
C GLY A 482 11.96 -8.30 5.26
N TYR A 483 11.35 -7.12 5.44
CA TYR A 483 11.76 -6.16 6.46
C TYR A 483 10.63 -5.75 7.40
N GLU A 484 10.99 -5.34 8.61
CA GLU A 484 10.06 -4.77 9.59
C GLU A 484 10.02 -3.25 9.49
N VAL A 485 8.83 -2.66 9.46
CA VAL A 485 8.59 -1.22 9.40
C VAL A 485 8.02 -0.74 10.74
N MET A 486 8.78 0.11 11.45
CA MET A 486 8.42 0.64 12.76
C MET A 486 8.38 2.16 12.75
N GLU A 487 7.64 2.75 13.68
CA GLU A 487 7.62 4.19 13.94
C GLU A 487 8.43 4.52 15.19
N GLY A 488 9.32 5.51 15.09
CA GLY A 488 10.02 6.08 16.24
C GLY A 488 9.17 7.09 17.00
N SER A 489 9.38 7.19 18.32
CA SER A 489 8.70 8.17 19.20
C SER A 489 9.33 9.57 19.15
#